data_AF-A0A7C6XG67-F1
#
_entry.id   AF-A0A7C6XG67-F1
#
_cell.length_a   1.000
_cell.length_b   1.000
_cell.length_c   1.000
_cell.angle_alpha   90.00
_cell.angle_beta   90.00
_cell.angle_gamma   90.00
#
_symmetry.space_group_name_H-M   'P 1'
#
loop_
_entity.id
_entity.type
_entity.pdbx_description
1 polymer ?
#
loop_
_entity_poly.entity_id
_entity_poly.type
_entity_poly.pdbx_seq_one_letter_code
_entity_poly.pdbx_strand_id
1 'polypeptide(L)'
;MRLSPWEPPRFLWALLEGALGVRPHYDRLAVEPTLPHDWKWCRVRNLPYRGQSLSWFLARYGDGLHLLTTDPVETPLIMERFDEDVSDLVIPEGGNISVAAFAGSGRIVLCLGSTSAAKQPHLIALRALLENVRRYEVTLYSSEVDRWTRLGSYLGGALERLSIDVEGGGFALLLLEAQ
;
A
#
# COMPACT_ATOMS: atom_id res chain seq x y z
N MET A 1 0.89 25.60 7.34
CA MET A 1 -0.47 26.00 7.75
C MET A 1 -0.83 25.18 8.98
N ARG A 2 -1.05 25.80 10.15
CA ARG A 2 -1.44 25.10 11.38
C ARG A 2 -2.96 24.91 11.34
N LEU A 3 -3.43 23.71 10.98
CA LEU A 3 -4.84 23.36 11.11
C LEU A 3 -5.16 23.20 12.60
N SER A 4 -6.21 23.89 13.07
CA SER A 4 -6.73 23.75 14.43
C SER A 4 -7.02 22.27 14.74
N PRO A 5 -6.84 21.76 15.97
CA PRO A 5 -7.21 20.39 16.34
C PRO A 5 -8.70 20.05 16.11
N TRP A 6 -9.54 21.06 15.88
CA TRP A 6 -11.00 20.96 15.70
C TRP A 6 -11.49 21.18 14.27
N GLU A 7 -10.63 21.64 13.35
CA GLU A 7 -10.91 21.70 11.90
C GLU A 7 -10.70 20.38 11.09
N PRO A 8 -9.90 19.37 11.51
CA PRO A 8 -9.59 18.23 10.65
C PRO A 8 -10.76 17.26 10.32
N PRO A 9 -11.84 17.10 11.12
CA PRO A 9 -12.82 16.06 10.82
C PRO A 9 -13.54 16.27 9.48
N ARG A 10 -13.82 17.52 9.12
CA ARG A 10 -14.59 17.83 7.89
C ARG A 10 -13.77 17.59 6.63
N PHE A 11 -12.48 17.96 6.64
CA PHE A 11 -11.59 17.71 5.51
C PHE A 11 -11.23 16.24 5.37
N LEU A 12 -11.13 15.51 6.48
CA LEU A 12 -10.96 14.06 6.46
C LEU A 12 -12.18 13.37 5.83
N TRP A 13 -13.40 13.75 6.23
CA TRP A 13 -14.60 13.18 5.60
C TRP A 13 -14.76 13.58 4.14
N ALA A 14 -14.46 14.82 3.78
CA ALA A 14 -14.46 15.24 2.38
C ALA A 14 -13.44 14.45 1.55
N LEU A 15 -12.27 14.11 2.11
CA LEU A 15 -11.29 13.26 1.44
C LEU A 15 -11.81 11.82 1.29
N LEU A 16 -12.40 11.26 2.34
CA LEU A 16 -12.90 9.88 2.36
C LEU A 16 -14.12 9.71 1.44
N GLU A 17 -15.16 10.54 1.57
CA GLU A 17 -16.37 10.46 0.75
C GLU A 17 -16.17 11.02 -0.66
N GLY A 18 -15.41 12.10 -0.78
CA GLY A 18 -15.18 12.80 -2.05
C GLY A 18 -14.10 12.12 -2.88
N ALA A 19 -12.83 12.21 -2.45
CA ALA A 19 -11.72 11.71 -3.27
C ALA A 19 -11.64 10.18 -3.29
N LEU A 20 -11.86 9.54 -2.14
CA LEU A 20 -11.78 8.08 -2.01
C LEU A 20 -13.11 7.38 -2.28
N GLY A 21 -14.21 8.12 -2.39
CA GLY A 21 -15.53 7.56 -2.70
C GLY A 21 -16.01 6.54 -1.68
N VAL A 22 -15.61 6.67 -0.43
CA VAL A 22 -16.01 5.77 0.67
C VAL A 22 -17.48 6.01 0.96
N ARG A 23 -18.32 4.99 0.73
CA ARG A 23 -19.76 5.03 0.95
C ARG A 23 -20.17 3.92 1.92
N PRO A 24 -20.24 4.21 3.23
CA PRO A 24 -20.74 3.27 4.23
C PRO A 24 -22.21 2.93 3.95
N HIS A 25 -22.52 1.65 3.77
CA HIS A 25 -23.89 1.13 3.80
C HIS A 25 -24.13 0.35 5.09
N TYR A 26 -25.38 -0.07 5.31
CA TYR A 26 -25.76 -0.82 6.51
C TYR A 26 -25.03 -2.17 6.64
N ASP A 27 -24.78 -2.83 5.52
CA ASP A 27 -24.22 -4.19 5.45
C ASP A 27 -22.81 -4.26 4.84
N ARG A 28 -22.40 -3.26 4.07
CA ARG A 28 -21.16 -3.26 3.28
C ARG A 28 -20.50 -1.88 3.16
N LEU A 29 -19.20 -1.85 2.86
CA LEU A 29 -18.48 -0.63 2.50
C LEU A 29 -18.25 -0.62 0.99
N ALA A 30 -18.70 0.44 0.31
CA ALA A 30 -18.36 0.69 -1.09
C ALA A 30 -17.23 1.72 -1.19
N VAL A 31 -16.33 1.51 -2.15
CA VAL A 31 -15.15 2.34 -2.43
C VAL A 31 -15.11 2.64 -3.92
N GLU A 32 -15.44 3.88 -4.30
CA GLU A 32 -15.46 4.37 -5.68
C GLU A 32 -14.59 5.64 -5.84
N PRO A 33 -13.26 5.53 -5.83
CA PRO A 33 -12.38 6.69 -5.76
C PRO A 33 -12.46 7.54 -7.03
N THR A 34 -12.56 8.85 -6.86
CA THR A 34 -12.40 9.85 -7.93
C THR A 34 -11.09 10.60 -7.71
N LEU A 35 -9.99 9.86 -7.65
CA LEU A 35 -8.67 10.42 -7.44
C LEU A 35 -8.24 11.28 -8.65
N PRO A 36 -7.63 12.45 -8.42
CA PRO A 36 -6.94 13.19 -9.46
C PRO A 36 -5.96 12.30 -10.23
N HIS A 37 -5.79 12.55 -11.53
CA HIS A 37 -4.97 11.68 -12.39
C HIS A 37 -3.49 11.67 -11.97
N ASP A 38 -3.00 12.79 -11.44
CA ASP A 38 -1.64 12.96 -10.91
C ASP A 38 -1.42 12.24 -9.57
N TRP A 39 -2.48 11.82 -8.88
CA TRP A 39 -2.39 10.96 -7.71
C TRP A 39 -2.19 9.52 -8.16
N LYS A 40 -0.92 9.09 -8.16
CA LYS A 40 -0.53 7.73 -8.55
C LYS A 40 -0.90 6.68 -7.50
N TRP A 41 -1.03 7.07 -6.24
CA TRP A 41 -1.33 6.14 -5.15
C TRP A 41 -2.05 6.85 -4.01
N CYS A 42 -2.69 6.07 -3.14
CA CYS A 42 -3.20 6.53 -1.86
C CYS A 42 -3.24 5.36 -0.88
N ARG A 43 -3.12 5.63 0.42
CA ARG A 43 -3.29 4.61 1.45
C ARG A 43 -4.31 5.06 2.48
N VAL A 44 -5.23 4.17 2.81
CA VAL A 44 -6.06 4.27 4.00
C VAL A 44 -5.61 3.20 4.98
N ARG A 45 -5.45 3.59 6.24
CA ARG A 45 -5.04 2.69 7.30
C ARG A 45 -5.96 2.88 8.50
N ASN A 46 -6.37 1.76 9.08
CA ASN A 46 -7.16 1.71 10.31
C ASN A 46 -8.47 2.52 10.24
N LEU A 47 -9.19 2.45 9.13
CA LEU A 47 -10.51 3.06 9.02
C LEU A 47 -11.51 2.23 9.84
N PRO A 48 -12.09 2.78 10.93
CA PRO A 48 -13.04 2.02 11.74
C PRO A 48 -14.36 1.84 10.98
N TYR A 49 -14.83 0.61 10.85
CA TYR A 49 -16.13 0.29 10.25
C TYR A 49 -16.70 -0.98 10.88
N ARG A 50 -17.90 -0.88 11.48
CA ARG A 50 -18.64 -2.01 12.10
C ARG A 50 -17.81 -2.85 13.08
N GLY A 51 -16.99 -2.18 13.91
CA GLY A 51 -16.15 -2.86 14.91
C GLY A 51 -14.89 -3.51 14.33
N GLN A 52 -14.66 -3.37 13.03
CA GLN A 52 -13.44 -3.76 12.32
C GLN A 52 -12.62 -2.51 11.95
N SER A 53 -11.38 -2.74 11.57
CA SER A 53 -10.41 -1.72 11.19
C SER A 53 -9.93 -2.05 9.78
N LEU A 54 -10.36 -1.25 8.80
CA LEU A 54 -10.12 -1.51 7.40
C LEU A 54 -8.87 -0.79 6.91
N SER A 55 -8.10 -1.43 6.05
CA SER A 55 -6.86 -0.88 5.49
C SER A 55 -6.71 -1.26 4.03
N TRP A 56 -6.37 -0.30 3.18
CA TRP A 56 -6.13 -0.57 1.76
C TRP A 56 -5.09 0.36 1.16
N PHE A 57 -4.51 -0.09 0.05
CA PHE A 57 -3.62 0.69 -0.79
C PHE A 57 -4.20 0.80 -2.19
N LEU A 58 -4.34 2.03 -2.69
CA LEU A 58 -4.70 2.36 -4.06
C LEU A 58 -3.43 2.64 -4.85
N ALA A 59 -3.31 2.07 -6.03
CA ALA A 59 -2.15 2.23 -6.90
C ALA A 59 -2.58 2.27 -8.36
N ARG A 60 -2.08 3.25 -9.11
CA ARG A 60 -2.34 3.38 -10.55
C ARG A 60 -1.18 2.76 -11.33
N TYR A 61 -1.42 1.61 -11.94
CA TYR A 61 -0.45 0.92 -12.79
C TYR A 61 -1.15 0.17 -13.91
N GLY A 62 -0.43 -0.07 -15.01
CA GLY A 62 -1.02 -0.64 -16.21
C GLY A 62 -2.20 0.21 -16.68
N ASP A 63 -3.35 -0.44 -16.91
CA ASP A 63 -4.51 0.22 -17.51
C ASP A 63 -5.52 0.77 -16.49
N GLY A 64 -5.20 0.78 -15.19
CA GLY A 64 -6.20 1.09 -14.17
C GLY A 64 -5.71 1.52 -12.80
N LEU A 65 -6.70 1.79 -11.93
CA LEU A 65 -6.51 1.99 -10.50
C LEU A 65 -6.81 0.67 -9.79
N HIS A 66 -5.81 0.15 -9.10
CA HIS A 66 -5.87 -1.11 -8.36
C HIS A 66 -6.10 -0.84 -6.87
N LEU A 67 -6.89 -1.70 -6.23
CA LEU A 67 -7.13 -1.69 -4.79
C LEU A 67 -6.55 -2.97 -4.17
N LEU A 68 -5.51 -2.82 -3.36
CA LEU A 68 -4.91 -3.91 -2.58
C LEU A 68 -5.42 -3.84 -1.15
N THR A 69 -6.03 -4.93 -0.66
CA THR A 69 -6.69 -4.97 0.64
C THR A 69 -6.81 -6.40 1.19
N THR A 70 -7.18 -6.52 2.45
CA THR A 70 -7.65 -7.78 3.07
C THR A 70 -9.17 -7.82 3.21
N ASP A 71 -9.77 -6.63 3.26
CA ASP A 71 -11.17 -6.43 3.58
C ASP A 71 -12.09 -6.62 2.37
N PRO A 72 -13.27 -7.23 2.55
CA PRO A 72 -14.28 -7.30 1.51
C PRO A 72 -14.94 -5.92 1.33
N VAL A 73 -14.56 -5.20 0.27
CA VAL A 73 -15.17 -3.93 -0.13
C VAL A 73 -15.84 -4.06 -1.51
N GLU A 74 -16.94 -3.35 -1.71
CA GLU A 74 -17.54 -3.22 -3.04
C GLU A 74 -16.81 -2.12 -3.81
N THR A 75 -16.29 -2.45 -4.98
CA THR A 75 -15.57 -1.47 -5.79
C THR A 75 -15.65 -1.83 -7.26
N PRO A 76 -15.76 -0.84 -8.17
CA PRO A 76 -15.63 -1.07 -9.61
C PRO A 76 -14.15 -1.22 -10.04
N LEU A 77 -13.20 -1.03 -9.12
CA LEU A 77 -11.77 -1.12 -9.38
C LEU A 77 -11.28 -2.56 -9.55
N ILE A 78 -10.07 -2.72 -10.08
CA ILE A 78 -9.37 -4.00 -10.06
C ILE A 78 -8.93 -4.25 -8.61
N MET A 79 -9.57 -5.19 -7.92
CA MET A 79 -9.28 -5.50 -6.52
C MET A 79 -8.39 -6.73 -6.39
N GLU A 80 -7.27 -6.57 -5.69
CA GLU A 80 -6.40 -7.66 -5.26
C GLU A 80 -6.60 -7.89 -3.76
N ARG A 81 -7.25 -9.00 -3.42
CA ARG A 81 -7.54 -9.36 -2.04
C ARG A 81 -6.49 -10.33 -1.49
N PHE A 82 -6.07 -10.06 -0.25
CA PHE A 82 -5.14 -10.85 0.53
C PHE A 82 -5.83 -11.39 1.80
N ASP A 83 -5.14 -12.30 2.50
CA ASP A 83 -5.68 -12.99 3.66
C ASP A 83 -5.41 -12.21 4.95
N GLU A 84 -4.25 -11.53 5.03
CA GLU A 84 -3.76 -10.89 6.25
C GLU A 84 -3.07 -9.54 6.00
N ASP A 85 -3.29 -8.57 6.90
CA ASP A 85 -2.60 -7.28 6.91
C ASP A 85 -1.38 -7.41 7.82
N VAL A 86 -0.21 -7.44 7.20
CA VAL A 86 1.09 -7.59 7.85
C VAL A 86 1.87 -6.28 7.87
N SER A 87 1.19 -5.14 7.67
CA SER A 87 1.80 -3.81 7.62
C SER A 87 2.61 -3.47 8.88
N ASP A 88 2.23 -3.98 10.05
CA ASP A 88 2.94 -3.74 11.32
C ASP A 88 4.31 -4.42 11.40
N LEU A 89 4.55 -5.42 10.54
CA LEU A 89 5.84 -6.08 10.42
C LEU A 89 6.80 -5.34 9.48
N VAL A 90 6.35 -4.25 8.84
CA VAL A 90 7.15 -3.48 7.88
C VAL A 90 7.44 -2.09 8.43
N ILE A 91 8.70 -1.86 8.78
CA ILE A 91 9.14 -0.65 9.48
C ILE A 91 9.93 0.24 8.51
N PRO A 92 9.36 1.37 8.05
CA PRO A 92 10.13 2.36 7.32
C PRO A 92 11.08 3.09 8.27
N GLU A 93 12.34 3.27 7.87
CA GLU A 93 13.35 3.97 8.69
C GLU A 93 13.36 5.49 8.44
N GLY A 94 12.46 6.01 7.58
CA GLY A 94 12.32 7.44 7.28
C GLY A 94 10.85 7.89 7.22
N GLY A 95 10.61 9.19 7.42
CA GLY A 95 9.26 9.76 7.56
C GLY A 95 8.51 10.09 6.26
N ASN A 96 9.16 9.97 5.10
CA ASN A 96 8.59 10.38 3.80
C ASN A 96 8.08 9.21 2.95
N ILE A 97 7.77 8.08 3.59
CA ILE A 97 7.23 6.89 2.93
C ILE A 97 6.06 6.34 3.74
N SER A 98 4.98 6.01 3.05
CA SER A 98 3.86 5.24 3.58
C SER A 98 3.99 3.80 3.13
N VAL A 99 3.86 2.85 4.06
CA VAL A 99 4.07 1.41 3.77
C VAL A 99 2.89 0.55 4.20
N ALA A 100 2.20 -0.08 3.26
CA ALA A 100 1.25 -1.16 3.54
C ALA A 100 1.87 -2.50 3.16
N ALA A 101 1.48 -3.58 3.83
CA ALA A 101 1.87 -4.92 3.42
C ALA A 101 0.74 -5.91 3.67
N PHE A 102 0.50 -6.77 2.67
CA PHE A 102 -0.57 -7.75 2.71
C PHE A 102 -0.04 -9.12 2.31
N ALA A 103 -0.43 -10.15 3.04
CA ALA A 103 0.01 -11.53 2.84
C ALA A 103 -1.18 -12.43 2.50
N GLY A 104 -0.96 -13.42 1.62
CA GLY A 104 -1.96 -14.42 1.33
C GLY A 104 -1.50 -15.40 0.27
N SER A 105 -1.98 -16.65 0.32
CA SER A 105 -1.66 -17.69 -0.68
C SER A 105 -0.15 -17.85 -0.99
N GLY A 106 0.73 -17.70 0.00
CA GLY A 106 2.19 -17.85 -0.17
C GLY A 106 2.91 -16.67 -0.83
N ARG A 107 2.21 -15.56 -1.07
CA ARG A 107 2.78 -14.31 -1.55
C ARG A 107 2.56 -13.16 -0.57
N ILE A 108 3.47 -12.19 -0.58
CA ILE A 108 3.39 -10.96 0.20
C ILE A 108 3.61 -9.79 -0.75
N VAL A 109 2.73 -8.80 -0.70
CA VAL A 109 2.94 -7.53 -1.40
C VAL A 109 3.30 -6.45 -0.39
N LEU A 110 4.35 -5.68 -0.67
CA LEU A 110 4.70 -4.47 0.07
C LEU A 110 4.40 -3.29 -0.84
N CYS A 111 3.53 -2.39 -0.39
CA CYS A 111 3.15 -1.19 -1.10
C CYS A 111 3.83 0.02 -0.48
N LEU A 112 4.64 0.72 -1.28
CA LEU A 112 5.48 1.83 -0.84
C LEU A 112 5.05 3.09 -1.57
N GLY A 113 4.48 4.06 -0.86
CA GLY A 113 4.10 5.35 -1.42
C GLY A 113 5.00 6.47 -0.89
N SER A 114 5.71 7.17 -1.77
CA SER A 114 6.58 8.29 -1.40
C SER A 114 5.80 9.59 -1.32
N THR A 115 5.92 10.27 -0.19
CA THR A 115 5.41 11.64 -0.01
C THR A 115 6.48 12.70 -0.27
N SER A 116 7.68 12.27 -0.69
CA SER A 116 8.78 13.16 -1.07
C SER A 116 8.50 13.87 -2.39
N ALA A 117 9.05 15.07 -2.57
CA ALA A 117 9.04 15.76 -3.86
C ALA A 117 10.11 15.23 -4.83
N ALA A 118 11.15 14.56 -4.32
CA ALA A 118 12.27 14.07 -5.11
C ALA A 118 12.47 12.56 -4.93
N LYS A 119 13.05 11.92 -5.96
CA LYS A 119 13.47 10.52 -5.92
C LYS A 119 14.53 10.31 -4.85
N GLN A 120 14.35 9.28 -4.03
CA GLN A 120 15.31 8.91 -3.00
C GLN A 120 15.20 7.43 -2.62
N PRO A 121 16.28 6.84 -2.08
CA PRO A 121 16.22 5.52 -1.48
C PRO A 121 15.42 5.55 -0.16
N HIS A 122 14.57 4.55 0.01
CA HIS A 122 13.82 4.31 1.24
C HIS A 122 14.27 3.00 1.88
N LEU A 123 14.75 3.09 3.11
CA LEU A 123 15.14 1.95 3.92
C LEU A 123 13.93 1.38 4.65
N ILE A 124 13.72 0.08 4.51
CA ILE A 124 12.58 -0.66 5.05
C ILE A 124 13.11 -1.90 5.76
N ALA A 125 12.74 -2.09 7.01
CA ALA A 125 13.04 -3.30 7.77
C ALA A 125 11.81 -4.22 7.83
N LEU A 126 12.02 -5.51 7.59
CA LEU A 126 11.00 -6.55 7.66
C LEU A 126 11.18 -7.34 8.96
N ARG A 127 10.32 -7.09 9.96
CA ARG A 127 10.43 -7.70 11.28
C ARG A 127 9.76 -9.07 11.32
N ALA A 128 10.56 -10.12 11.23
CA ALA A 128 10.09 -11.51 11.29
C ALA A 128 8.95 -11.82 10.29
N LEU A 129 8.89 -11.06 9.19
CA LEU A 129 7.88 -11.23 8.15
C LEU A 129 8.18 -12.43 7.25
N LEU A 130 9.47 -12.76 7.10
CA LEU A 130 9.96 -13.79 6.19
C LEU A 130 10.68 -14.88 6.98
N GLU A 131 10.53 -16.12 6.53
CA GLU A 131 11.29 -17.24 7.09
C GLU A 131 12.74 -17.17 6.58
N ASN A 132 13.70 -17.12 7.51
CA ASN A 132 15.11 -16.84 7.17
C ASN A 132 15.72 -17.80 6.15
N VAL A 133 15.35 -19.09 6.21
CA VAL A 133 15.89 -20.15 5.35
C VAL A 133 15.06 -20.37 4.08
N ARG A 134 13.87 -19.77 3.98
CA ARG A 134 13.00 -19.93 2.83
C ARG A 134 13.41 -18.99 1.70
N ARG A 135 13.23 -19.43 0.45
CA ARG A 135 13.50 -18.63 -0.73
C ARG A 135 12.24 -17.91 -1.20
N TYR A 136 12.43 -16.67 -1.60
CA TYR A 136 11.39 -15.81 -2.16
C TYR A 136 11.85 -15.31 -3.52
N GLU A 137 11.00 -15.47 -4.53
CA GLU A 137 11.13 -14.73 -5.78
C GLU A 137 10.64 -13.31 -5.56
N VAL A 138 11.45 -12.36 -6.02
CA VAL A 138 11.25 -10.93 -5.76
C VAL A 138 11.01 -10.22 -7.08
N THR A 139 9.86 -9.57 -7.18
CA THR A 139 9.47 -8.74 -8.33
C THR A 139 9.12 -7.34 -7.83
N LEU A 140 9.66 -6.32 -8.50
CA LEU A 140 9.44 -4.91 -8.17
C LEU A 140 8.67 -4.22 -9.29
N TYR A 141 7.53 -3.62 -8.96
CA TYR A 141 6.92 -2.57 -9.74
C TYR A 141 7.45 -1.21 -9.31
N SER A 142 7.73 -0.33 -10.27
CA SER A 142 8.01 1.09 -10.01
C SER A 142 7.15 1.96 -10.91
N SER A 143 6.50 2.98 -10.33
CA SER A 143 5.63 3.90 -11.07
C SER A 143 6.40 5.00 -11.82
N GLU A 144 7.74 5.02 -11.71
CA GLU A 144 8.64 5.82 -12.57
C GLU A 144 8.80 5.20 -13.95
N VAL A 145 9.01 3.88 -13.99
CA VAL A 145 9.24 3.11 -15.23
C VAL A 145 8.01 2.37 -15.73
N ASP A 146 6.93 2.38 -14.94
CA ASP A 146 5.63 1.79 -15.24
C ASP A 146 5.72 0.31 -15.65
N ARG A 147 6.54 -0.46 -14.93
CA ARG A 147 6.78 -1.88 -15.25
C ARG A 147 7.16 -2.72 -14.04
N TRP A 148 6.83 -4.00 -14.12
CA TRP A 148 7.36 -5.04 -13.23
C TRP A 148 8.75 -5.49 -13.69
N THR A 149 9.67 -5.62 -12.74
CA THR A 149 11.04 -6.09 -12.95
C THR A 149 11.34 -7.23 -11.97
N ARG A 150 11.72 -8.40 -12.48
CA ARG A 150 12.18 -9.51 -11.63
C ARG A 150 13.58 -9.19 -11.11
N LEU A 151 13.74 -9.14 -9.80
CA LEU A 151 15.02 -8.89 -9.14
C LEU A 151 15.79 -10.20 -8.90
N GLY A 152 15.06 -11.30 -8.66
CA GLY A 152 15.62 -12.65 -8.54
C GLY A 152 15.12 -13.39 -7.30
N SER A 153 15.83 -14.47 -6.94
CA SER A 153 15.52 -15.32 -5.79
C SER A 153 16.46 -15.06 -4.62
N TYR A 154 15.89 -14.76 -3.46
CA TYR A 154 16.64 -14.43 -2.25
C TYR A 154 16.17 -15.27 -1.07
N LEU A 155 17.05 -15.52 -0.11
CA LEU A 155 16.66 -16.07 1.19
C LEU A 155 15.93 -15.00 2.00
N GLY A 156 14.93 -15.37 2.79
CA GLY A 156 14.18 -14.43 3.64
C GLY A 156 15.08 -13.60 4.54
N GLY A 157 16.14 -14.20 5.10
CA GLY A 157 17.10 -13.49 5.95
C GLY A 157 17.89 -12.40 5.21
N ALA A 158 18.07 -12.53 3.90
CA ALA A 158 18.73 -11.51 3.08
C ALA A 158 17.79 -10.33 2.74
N LEU A 159 16.49 -10.49 2.96
CA LEU A 159 15.46 -9.48 2.69
C LEU A 159 15.02 -8.74 3.96
N GLU A 160 15.62 -9.02 5.13
CA GLU A 160 15.28 -8.37 6.41
C GLU A 160 15.38 -6.84 6.35
N ARG A 161 16.26 -6.30 5.49
CA ARG A 161 16.41 -4.86 5.27
C ARG A 161 16.54 -4.59 3.78
N LEU A 162 15.69 -3.72 3.28
CA LEU A 162 15.60 -3.37 1.87
C LEU A 162 15.88 -1.89 1.69
N SER A 163 16.51 -1.54 0.57
CA SER A 163 16.63 -0.17 0.09
C SER A 163 15.94 -0.09 -1.26
N ILE A 164 14.85 0.66 -1.35
CA ILE A 164 14.05 0.78 -2.57
C ILE A 164 14.00 2.25 -2.97
N ASP A 165 14.44 2.56 -4.19
CA ASP A 165 14.31 3.88 -4.76
C ASP A 165 12.87 4.11 -5.21
N VAL A 166 12.28 5.23 -4.77
CA VAL A 166 10.94 5.66 -5.18
C VAL A 166 11.01 7.11 -5.62
N GLU A 167 10.45 7.40 -6.79
CA GLU A 167 10.31 8.75 -7.35
C GLU A 167 9.40 9.65 -6.50
N GLY A 168 9.55 10.97 -6.66
CA GLY A 168 8.76 11.94 -5.91
C GLY A 168 7.26 11.80 -6.19
N GLY A 169 6.43 11.75 -5.15
CA GLY A 169 4.98 11.50 -5.23
C GLY A 169 4.59 10.13 -5.79
N GLY A 170 5.57 9.26 -6.04
CA GLY A 170 5.43 7.98 -6.70
C GLY A 170 5.22 6.81 -5.77
N PHE A 171 5.16 5.60 -6.35
CA PHE A 171 5.06 4.37 -5.57
C PHE A 171 5.84 3.21 -6.18
N ALA A 172 6.10 2.22 -5.33
CA ALA A 172 6.63 0.93 -5.70
C ALA A 172 5.83 -0.20 -5.07
N LEU A 173 5.70 -1.33 -5.76
CA LEU A 173 5.13 -2.56 -5.23
C LEU A 173 6.19 -3.64 -5.26
N LEU A 174 6.51 -4.21 -4.10
CA LEU A 174 7.41 -5.36 -4.02
C LEU A 174 6.59 -6.61 -3.77
N LEU A 175 6.59 -7.53 -4.73
CA LEU A 175 5.97 -8.82 -4.61
C LEU A 175 7.02 -9.86 -4.20
N LEU A 176 6.77 -10.56 -3.11
CA LEU A 176 7.57 -11.64 -2.58
C LEU A 176 6.78 -12.95 -2.68
N GLU A 177 7.22 -13.89 -3.51
CA GLU A 177 6.55 -15.16 -3.74
C GLU A 177 7.39 -16.29 -3.19
N ALA A 178 6.86 -16.97 -2.17
CA ALA A 178 7.59 -18.04 -1.52
C ALA A 178 7.69 -19.26 -2.44
N GLN A 179 8.90 -19.77 -2.61
CA GLN A 179 9.17 -21.02 -3.34
C GLN A 179 8.94 -22.25 -2.46
#